data_AF-A0A4Q4CNR0-F1
#
_entry.id   AF-A0A4Q4CNR0-F1
#
_cell.length_a   1.000
_cell.length_b   1.000
_cell.length_c   1.000
_cell.angle_alpha   90.00
_cell.angle_beta   90.00
_cell.angle_gamma   90.00
#
_symmetry.space_group_name_H-M   'P 1'
#
loop_
_entity.id
_entity.type
_entity.pdbx_description
1 polymer ?
#
loop_
_entity_poly.entity_id
_entity_poly.type
_entity_poly.pdbx_seq_one_letter_code
_entity_poly.pdbx_strand_id
1 'polypeptide(L)'
;DRGAHSVHVEVRHLKPAREYWYRFRAGGFVSRIGRAVTAPRPDAMPRELAMSFVSCAQYEHGFFTAYRRLAEDHPDLVLHLGDYQYEYRADDYVAPGGNVRDHEGPETVDLASYRQRHAQYKTDADLQLAHAAAPWVVVFDDHEVDNNWAGDVPEDAADAPGFLARRAAAFQAYYENMPLRRTSVPRAGHIQIFRRVQWGRLATFHMLDTRQFRDDQGCGDGYQTDCPAAVDPRRSITGGRQERWLVDGFNRSRARWDLLGQQVFFAQRDSDKGPLKTVSMDAWDGYQASRDRITRAWVEAEVRNPVVLTGDVHAHWASELKLDYDDPTSRSVGTELVCSSVTSGGSGADTALTAHPWLAWNPHLKM
;
A
#
# COMPACT_ATOMS: atom_id res chain seq x y z
N ASP A 1 23.06 18.89 -7.16
CA ASP A 1 21.98 18.42 -8.07
C ASP A 1 20.69 18.33 -7.27
N ARG A 2 19.54 18.80 -7.78
CA ARG A 2 18.30 18.92 -6.98
C ARG A 2 17.57 17.60 -6.75
N GLY A 3 17.77 16.60 -7.62
CA GLY A 3 17.07 15.31 -7.59
C GLY A 3 17.91 14.10 -7.22
N ALA A 4 18.98 14.27 -6.44
CA ALA A 4 19.92 13.19 -6.05
C ALA A 4 20.45 12.32 -7.21
N HIS A 5 20.61 12.90 -8.40
CA HIS A 5 21.01 12.19 -9.63
C HIS A 5 20.06 11.05 -10.04
N SER A 6 18.81 11.04 -9.56
CA SER A 6 17.76 10.12 -10.02
C SER A 6 17.44 10.34 -11.50
N VAL A 7 17.04 9.27 -12.19
CA VAL A 7 16.73 9.28 -13.63
C VAL A 7 15.36 8.66 -13.86
N HIS A 8 14.43 9.45 -14.38
CA HIS A 8 13.09 9.01 -14.76
C HIS A 8 12.91 9.13 -16.27
N VAL A 9 12.61 8.02 -16.96
CA VAL A 9 12.42 8.00 -18.42
C VAL A 9 11.05 7.44 -18.77
N GLU A 10 10.23 8.25 -19.43
CA GLU A 10 8.94 7.81 -19.99
C GLU A 10 9.11 7.42 -21.46
N VAL A 11 9.43 6.15 -21.72
CA VAL A 11 9.51 5.62 -23.09
C VAL A 11 8.11 5.46 -23.68
N ARG A 12 7.91 5.96 -24.90
CA ARG A 12 6.63 5.95 -25.62
C ARG A 12 6.71 5.10 -26.88
N HIS A 13 5.55 4.85 -27.51
CA HIS A 13 5.43 4.12 -28.78
C HIS A 13 5.94 2.67 -28.75
N LEU A 14 5.99 2.05 -27.57
CA LEU A 14 6.24 0.63 -27.42
C LEU A 14 5.02 -0.18 -27.88
N LYS A 15 5.26 -1.36 -28.47
CA LYS A 15 4.20 -2.33 -28.74
C LYS A 15 3.58 -2.81 -27.42
N PRO A 16 2.24 -2.96 -27.33
CA PRO A 16 1.53 -3.40 -26.12
C PRO A 16 1.68 -4.91 -25.88
N ALA A 17 1.39 -5.38 -24.67
CA ALA A 17 1.49 -6.79 -24.25
C ALA A 17 2.84 -7.42 -24.62
N ARG A 18 3.91 -6.67 -24.37
CA ARG A 18 5.25 -7.02 -24.83
C ARG A 18 6.29 -6.77 -23.75
N GLU A 19 7.18 -7.75 -23.59
CA GLU A 19 8.38 -7.65 -22.79
C GLU A 19 9.47 -6.84 -23.50
N TYR A 20 10.18 -6.05 -22.71
CA TYR A 20 11.36 -5.30 -23.09
C TYR A 20 12.43 -5.46 -22.01
N TRP A 21 13.67 -5.27 -22.42
CA TRP A 21 14.82 -5.14 -21.52
C TRP A 21 15.38 -3.74 -21.62
N TYR A 22 15.79 -3.19 -20.49
CA TYR A 22 16.38 -1.86 -20.42
C TYR A 22 17.63 -1.86 -19.54
N ARG A 23 18.51 -0.89 -19.80
CA ARG A 23 19.67 -0.57 -18.95
C ARG A 23 20.07 0.89 -19.19
N PHE A 24 20.77 1.46 -18.24
CA PHE A 24 21.33 2.80 -18.32
C PHE A 24 22.85 2.73 -18.52
N ARG A 25 23.39 3.77 -19.17
CA ARG A 25 24.83 3.98 -19.30
C ARG A 25 25.14 5.43 -18.99
N ALA A 26 26.09 5.67 -18.10
CA ALA A 26 26.62 7.00 -17.79
C ALA A 26 28.15 6.92 -17.78
N GLY A 27 28.79 7.60 -18.72
CA GLY A 27 30.24 7.47 -18.96
C GLY A 27 30.65 6.01 -19.25
N GLY A 28 31.59 5.49 -18.45
CA GLY A 28 32.09 4.11 -18.53
C GLY A 28 31.26 3.06 -17.78
N PHE A 29 30.23 3.47 -17.01
CA PHE A 29 29.45 2.58 -16.16
C PHE A 29 28.15 2.15 -16.84
N VAL A 30 27.76 0.89 -16.64
CA VAL A 30 26.54 0.28 -17.19
C VAL A 30 25.73 -0.33 -16.04
N SER A 31 24.43 -0.05 -16.00
CA SER A 31 23.54 -0.63 -14.99
C SER A 31 23.29 -2.12 -15.23
N ARG A 32 22.69 -2.78 -14.24
CA ARG A 32 22.01 -4.07 -14.45
C ARG A 32 20.96 -3.95 -15.54
N ILE A 33 20.64 -5.08 -16.18
CA ILE A 33 19.53 -5.18 -17.12
C ILE A 33 18.25 -5.36 -16.30
N GLY A 34 17.27 -4.49 -16.52
CA GLY A 34 15.91 -4.64 -16.01
C GLY A 34 14.97 -5.15 -17.09
N ARG A 35 13.90 -5.82 -16.66
CA ARG A 35 12.78 -6.28 -17.47
C ARG A 35 11.60 -5.33 -17.28
N ALA A 36 10.88 -5.05 -18.36
CA ALA A 36 9.64 -4.29 -18.33
C ALA A 36 8.60 -4.97 -19.20
N VAL A 37 7.34 -4.98 -18.75
CA VAL A 37 6.19 -5.44 -19.53
C VAL A 37 5.26 -4.27 -19.79
N THR A 38 4.88 -4.10 -21.05
CA THR A 38 3.86 -3.12 -21.43
C THR A 38 2.48 -3.72 -21.29
N ALA A 39 1.55 -2.98 -20.67
CA ALA A 39 0.16 -3.41 -20.56
C ALA A 39 -0.44 -3.73 -21.95
N PRO A 40 -1.40 -4.68 -22.02
CA PRO A 40 -2.19 -4.92 -23.22
C PRO A 40 -2.95 -3.66 -23.66
N ARG A 41 -3.39 -3.63 -24.94
CA ARG A 41 -4.26 -2.54 -25.40
C ARG A 41 -5.56 -2.50 -24.56
N PRO A 42 -6.16 -1.33 -24.33
CA PRO A 42 -7.36 -1.21 -23.51
C PRO A 42 -8.54 -2.10 -23.94
N ASP A 43 -8.66 -2.39 -25.24
CA ASP A 43 -9.71 -3.23 -25.83
C ASP A 43 -9.35 -4.73 -25.87
N ALA A 44 -8.09 -5.10 -25.61
CA ALA A 44 -7.64 -6.48 -25.60
C ALA A 44 -8.15 -7.22 -24.35
N MET A 45 -8.49 -8.50 -24.49
CA MET A 45 -8.77 -9.40 -23.36
C MET A 45 -7.63 -10.42 -23.28
N PRO A 46 -6.55 -10.15 -22.51
CA PRO A 46 -5.48 -11.12 -22.33
C PRO A 46 -6.01 -12.37 -21.61
N ARG A 47 -5.38 -13.52 -21.85
CA ARG A 47 -5.75 -14.80 -21.22
C ARG A 47 -5.52 -14.76 -19.71
N GLU A 48 -4.41 -14.15 -19.30
CA GLU A 48 -3.93 -14.14 -17.92
C GLU A 48 -3.13 -12.86 -17.61
N LEU A 49 -2.88 -12.67 -16.33
CA LEU A 49 -1.98 -11.69 -15.75
C LEU A 49 -1.33 -12.38 -14.54
N ALA A 50 0.00 -12.50 -14.54
CA ALA A 50 0.75 -12.91 -13.35
C ALA A 50 1.13 -11.69 -12.53
N MET A 51 0.66 -11.59 -11.29
CA MET A 51 0.89 -10.43 -10.42
C MET A 51 1.32 -10.86 -9.03
N SER A 52 2.27 -10.13 -8.46
CA SER A 52 2.62 -10.19 -7.04
C SER A 52 2.28 -8.86 -6.37
N PHE A 53 1.92 -8.88 -5.09
CA PHE A 53 1.79 -7.68 -4.27
C PHE A 53 2.41 -7.90 -2.89
N VAL A 54 3.03 -6.85 -2.36
CA VAL A 54 3.81 -6.88 -1.11
C VAL A 54 3.71 -5.54 -0.37
N SER A 55 4.05 -5.55 0.92
CA SER A 55 4.18 -4.38 1.77
C SER A 55 5.17 -4.65 2.91
N CYS A 56 5.44 -3.63 3.73
CA CYS A 56 6.04 -3.76 5.06
C CYS A 56 7.39 -4.50 5.05
N ALA A 57 8.42 -3.78 4.63
CA ALA A 57 9.77 -4.29 4.45
C ALA A 57 10.76 -3.73 5.49
N GLN A 58 10.42 -3.69 6.79
CA GLN A 58 11.34 -3.20 7.84
C GLN A 58 12.71 -3.89 7.70
N TYR A 59 13.72 -3.11 7.33
CA TYR A 59 15.06 -3.58 7.00
C TYR A 59 15.70 -4.35 8.16
N GLU A 60 15.55 -3.87 9.39
CA GLU A 60 16.17 -4.42 10.59
C GLU A 60 15.59 -5.78 11.00
N HIS A 61 14.32 -6.02 10.65
CA HIS A 61 13.55 -7.18 11.14
C HIS A 61 13.85 -8.49 10.40
N GLY A 62 14.55 -8.43 9.26
CA GLY A 62 14.86 -9.63 8.50
C GLY A 62 15.60 -9.35 7.20
N PHE A 63 16.05 -10.42 6.55
CA PHE A 63 16.60 -10.35 5.19
C PHE A 63 15.49 -10.42 4.15
N PHE A 64 15.68 -9.72 3.03
CA PHE A 64 14.73 -9.57 1.93
C PHE A 64 14.56 -10.81 1.04
N THR A 65 14.63 -12.00 1.63
CA THR A 65 14.48 -13.30 0.95
C THR A 65 13.16 -13.40 0.17
N ALA A 66 12.08 -12.78 0.66
CA ALA A 66 10.80 -12.75 -0.03
C ALA A 66 10.88 -12.04 -1.39
N TYR A 67 11.68 -10.97 -1.51
CA TYR A 67 11.90 -10.29 -2.79
C TYR A 67 12.62 -11.18 -3.80
N ARG A 68 13.57 -12.03 -3.36
CA ARG A 68 14.18 -13.05 -4.23
C ARG A 68 13.14 -14.02 -4.77
N ARG A 69 12.25 -14.53 -3.91
CA ARG A 69 11.18 -15.46 -4.32
C ARG A 69 10.19 -14.81 -5.29
N LEU A 70 9.80 -13.56 -5.00
CA LEU A 70 8.97 -12.77 -5.91
C LEU A 70 9.63 -12.62 -7.30
N ALA A 71 10.95 -12.42 -7.36
CA ALA A 71 11.65 -12.33 -8.64
C ALA A 71 11.68 -13.67 -9.41
N GLU A 72 11.79 -14.80 -8.69
CA GLU A 72 11.76 -16.16 -9.26
C GLU A 72 10.38 -16.52 -9.87
N ASP A 73 9.29 -15.91 -9.39
CA ASP A 73 7.95 -16.09 -9.94
C ASP A 73 7.76 -15.42 -11.32
N HIS A 74 8.70 -14.56 -11.74
CA HIS A 74 8.65 -13.83 -13.01
C HIS A 74 7.31 -13.09 -13.29
N PRO A 75 6.78 -12.27 -12.35
CA PRO A 75 5.48 -11.62 -12.52
C PRO A 75 5.49 -10.60 -13.67
N ASP A 76 4.33 -10.39 -14.30
CA ASP A 76 4.09 -9.32 -15.29
C ASP A 76 4.03 -7.93 -14.64
N LEU A 77 3.59 -7.89 -13.39
CA LEU A 77 3.35 -6.66 -12.63
C LEU A 77 3.57 -6.93 -11.13
N VAL A 78 4.23 -6.00 -10.45
CA VAL A 78 4.35 -6.00 -8.99
C VAL A 78 3.62 -4.79 -8.43
N LEU A 79 2.81 -4.98 -7.39
CA LEU A 79 2.26 -3.89 -6.58
C LEU A 79 3.04 -3.79 -5.27
N HIS A 80 3.36 -2.57 -4.85
CA HIS A 80 3.88 -2.32 -3.50
C HIS A 80 2.87 -1.42 -2.79
N LEU A 81 2.35 -1.89 -1.67
CA LEU A 81 1.14 -1.31 -1.04
C LEU A 81 1.43 -0.38 0.13
N GLY A 82 2.67 -0.28 0.59
CA GLY A 82 3.02 0.56 1.73
C GLY A 82 4.26 0.07 2.43
N ASP A 83 4.90 0.94 3.21
CA ASP A 83 6.02 0.60 4.07
C ASP A 83 7.19 -0.03 3.32
N TYR A 84 7.52 0.57 2.18
CA TYR A 84 8.71 0.21 1.42
C TYR A 84 9.95 0.46 2.25
N GLN A 85 9.91 1.51 3.07
CA GLN A 85 10.89 1.82 4.10
C GLN A 85 10.22 2.19 5.41
N TYR A 86 11.03 2.23 6.46
CA TYR A 86 10.68 2.74 7.79
C TYR A 86 11.61 3.90 8.12
N GLU A 87 11.13 4.82 8.94
CA GLU A 87 11.71 6.11 9.31
C GLU A 87 12.63 6.05 10.52
N TYR A 88 12.44 5.07 11.40
CA TYR A 88 13.07 4.95 12.72
C TYR A 88 14.61 4.99 12.72
N ARG A 89 15.23 5.37 13.83
CA ARG A 89 16.66 5.01 14.04
C ARG A 89 16.76 3.57 14.53
N ALA A 90 17.98 3.04 14.55
CA ALA A 90 18.23 1.73 15.12
C ALA A 90 17.71 1.60 16.56
N ASP A 91 17.23 0.40 16.89
CA ASP A 91 16.67 -0.02 18.19
C ASP A 91 15.35 0.64 18.61
N ASP A 92 14.73 1.49 17.79
CA ASP A 92 13.42 2.10 18.13
C ASP A 92 12.24 1.15 17.87
N TYR A 93 12.24 0.44 16.72
CA TYR A 93 11.26 -0.60 16.41
C TYR A 93 11.95 -1.96 16.38
N VAL A 94 11.73 -2.76 17.43
CA VAL A 94 12.42 -4.04 17.64
C VAL A 94 11.46 -5.21 17.44
N ALA A 95 11.79 -6.11 16.52
CA ALA A 95 11.02 -7.34 16.32
C ALA A 95 11.08 -8.25 17.57
N PRO A 96 10.06 -9.10 17.85
CA PRO A 96 10.07 -10.00 19.00
C PRO A 96 11.29 -10.92 19.12
N GLY A 97 11.94 -11.25 17.99
CA GLY A 97 13.17 -12.05 17.93
C GLY A 97 14.47 -11.24 17.94
N GLY A 98 14.39 -9.91 18.06
CA GLY A 98 15.51 -8.97 17.91
C GLY A 98 15.74 -8.54 16.45
N ASN A 99 16.43 -7.41 16.30
CA ASN A 99 16.83 -6.88 15.00
C ASN A 99 18.12 -7.58 14.51
N VAL A 100 18.13 -7.99 13.24
CA VAL A 100 19.23 -8.75 12.61
C VAL A 100 20.07 -7.89 11.66
N ARG A 101 19.62 -6.65 11.42
CA ARG A 101 20.32 -5.56 10.73
C ARG A 101 19.96 -4.26 11.45
N ASP A 102 20.71 -3.19 11.19
CA ASP A 102 20.46 -1.89 11.82
C ASP A 102 20.14 -0.83 10.76
N HIS A 103 19.25 0.10 11.08
CA HIS A 103 19.09 1.34 10.33
C HIS A 103 20.28 2.26 10.51
N GLU A 104 20.70 2.89 9.42
CA GLU A 104 21.78 3.86 9.43
C GLU A 104 21.24 5.26 9.69
N GLY A 105 21.90 6.00 10.59
CA GLY A 105 21.57 7.39 10.90
C GLY A 105 20.41 7.56 11.89
N PRO A 106 20.01 8.81 12.16
CA PRO A 106 18.88 9.12 13.02
C PRO A 106 17.55 8.77 12.34
N GLU A 107 16.46 8.99 13.05
CA GLU A 107 15.12 8.97 12.46
C GLU A 107 15.04 9.96 11.28
N THR A 108 14.32 9.57 10.22
CA THR A 108 14.22 10.38 9.02
C THR A 108 13.26 11.55 9.19
N VAL A 109 13.80 12.76 9.28
CA VAL A 109 13.01 14.00 9.43
C VAL A 109 13.29 15.03 8.32
N ASP A 110 14.37 14.85 7.56
CA ASP A 110 14.81 15.78 6.52
C ASP A 110 15.16 15.06 5.20
N LEU A 111 15.36 15.83 4.13
CA LEU A 111 15.58 15.24 2.80
C LEU A 111 16.86 14.40 2.72
N ALA A 112 17.89 14.72 3.51
CA ALA A 112 19.13 13.97 3.51
C ALA A 112 18.95 12.59 4.17
N SER A 113 18.31 12.55 5.34
CA SER A 113 17.99 11.31 6.05
C SER A 113 17.06 10.40 5.24
N TYR A 114 15.99 10.93 4.62
CA TYR A 114 15.13 10.10 3.75
C TYR A 114 15.88 9.54 2.53
N ARG A 115 16.79 10.31 1.91
CA ARG A 115 17.63 9.81 0.81
C ARG A 115 18.59 8.72 1.26
N GLN A 116 19.20 8.88 2.44
CA GLN A 116 20.07 7.86 3.04
C GLN A 116 19.28 6.58 3.32
N ARG A 117 18.08 6.70 3.90
CA ARG A 117 17.21 5.55 4.20
C ARG A 117 16.79 4.79 2.95
N HIS A 118 16.33 5.49 1.92
CA HIS A 118 16.03 4.85 0.64
C HIS A 118 17.26 4.18 0.03
N ALA A 119 18.44 4.82 0.11
CA ALA A 119 19.68 4.25 -0.39
C ALA A 119 20.03 2.96 0.36
N GLN A 120 19.93 2.95 1.69
CA GLN A 120 20.18 1.78 2.53
C GLN A 120 19.31 0.60 2.10
N TYR A 121 17.99 0.80 2.03
CA TYR A 121 17.06 -0.26 1.60
C TYR A 121 17.39 -0.75 0.20
N LYS A 122 17.67 0.17 -0.73
CA LYS A 122 17.99 -0.14 -2.13
C LYS A 122 19.39 -0.71 -2.33
N THR A 123 20.23 -0.84 -1.29
CA THR A 123 21.49 -1.58 -1.40
C THR A 123 21.28 -3.10 -1.43
N ASP A 124 20.16 -3.58 -0.89
CA ASP A 124 19.85 -5.00 -0.79
C ASP A 124 19.72 -5.66 -2.17
N ALA A 125 20.44 -6.78 -2.35
CA ALA A 125 20.55 -7.46 -3.63
C ALA A 125 19.22 -8.11 -4.08
N ASP A 126 18.42 -8.61 -3.13
CA ASP A 126 17.16 -9.29 -3.42
C ASP A 126 16.08 -8.25 -3.81
N LEU A 127 16.08 -7.08 -3.15
CA LEU A 127 15.21 -5.98 -3.55
C LEU A 127 15.59 -5.43 -4.94
N GLN A 128 16.89 -5.25 -5.21
CA GLN A 128 17.34 -4.83 -6.54
C GLN A 128 16.98 -5.85 -7.62
N LEU A 129 17.03 -7.15 -7.31
CA LEU A 129 16.61 -8.23 -8.21
C LEU A 129 15.11 -8.13 -8.51
N ALA A 130 14.28 -7.94 -7.48
CA ALA A 130 12.83 -7.80 -7.63
C ALA A 130 12.42 -6.57 -8.46
N HIS A 131 13.09 -5.42 -8.29
CA HIS A 131 12.88 -4.24 -9.15
C HIS A 131 13.30 -4.48 -10.61
N ALA A 132 14.33 -5.30 -10.84
CA ALA A 132 14.76 -5.65 -12.18
C ALA A 132 13.86 -6.70 -12.85
N ALA A 133 13.06 -7.45 -12.09
CA ALA A 133 12.28 -8.58 -12.58
C ALA A 133 10.97 -8.18 -13.27
N ALA A 134 10.34 -7.06 -12.89
CA ALA A 134 9.03 -6.65 -13.38
C ALA A 134 8.81 -5.14 -13.26
N PRO A 135 7.83 -4.53 -13.96
CA PRO A 135 7.38 -3.18 -13.65
C PRO A 135 6.63 -3.12 -12.31
N TRP A 136 6.88 -2.07 -11.52
CA TRP A 136 6.24 -1.86 -10.22
C TRP A 136 5.21 -0.73 -10.26
N VAL A 137 4.05 -0.97 -9.67
CA VAL A 137 3.03 0.04 -9.38
C VAL A 137 2.96 0.23 -7.88
N VAL A 138 3.63 1.29 -7.41
CA VAL A 138 3.79 1.58 -5.99
C VAL A 138 2.79 2.61 -5.49
N VAL A 139 2.32 2.41 -4.27
CA VAL A 139 1.75 3.43 -3.38
C VAL A 139 2.53 3.39 -2.06
N PHE A 140 2.45 4.48 -1.28
CA PHE A 140 3.03 4.53 0.05
C PHE A 140 1.95 4.27 1.10
N ASP A 141 2.39 3.99 2.31
CA ASP A 141 1.61 4.04 3.53
C ASP A 141 2.25 5.05 4.50
N ASP A 142 2.25 4.80 5.80
CA ASP A 142 2.68 5.74 6.81
C ASP A 142 4.20 5.83 6.95
N HIS A 143 4.89 4.70 7.01
CA HIS A 143 6.32 4.63 7.32
C HIS A 143 7.25 5.18 6.21
N GLU A 144 6.70 5.54 5.04
CA GLU A 144 7.38 6.41 4.10
C GLU A 144 7.65 7.82 4.65
N VAL A 145 6.91 8.25 5.69
CA VAL A 145 7.00 9.56 6.33
C VAL A 145 7.26 9.39 7.83
N ASP A 146 6.27 8.92 8.57
CA ASP A 146 6.15 8.98 10.02
C ASP A 146 5.06 7.99 10.39
N ASN A 147 5.27 7.09 11.35
CA ASN A 147 4.25 6.12 11.75
C ASN A 147 2.88 6.79 11.96
N ASN A 148 1.80 6.11 11.55
CA ASN A 148 0.40 6.51 11.72
C ASN A 148 -0.01 7.95 11.32
N TRP A 149 0.75 8.71 10.54
CA TRP A 149 0.33 10.07 10.16
C TRP A 149 -1.01 10.12 9.39
N ALA A 150 -1.73 11.24 9.53
CA ALA A 150 -3.06 11.45 8.96
C ALA A 150 -3.23 12.85 8.36
N GLY A 151 -3.23 12.93 7.02
CA GLY A 151 -3.34 14.22 6.34
C GLY A 151 -2.19 15.13 6.76
N ASP A 152 -2.48 16.22 7.45
CA ASP A 152 -1.47 17.18 7.94
C ASP A 152 -1.07 16.95 9.42
N VAL A 153 -1.48 15.82 10.02
CA VAL A 153 -1.27 15.49 11.44
C VAL A 153 -0.21 14.36 11.56
N PRO A 154 0.90 14.57 12.31
CA PRO A 154 1.85 13.49 12.67
C PRO A 154 1.26 12.56 13.73
N GLU A 155 1.90 11.41 14.00
CA GLU A 155 1.53 10.57 15.15
C GLU A 155 1.73 11.31 16.48
N ASP A 156 2.93 11.86 16.72
CA ASP A 156 3.19 12.64 17.93
C ASP A 156 2.86 14.12 17.69
N ALA A 157 1.93 14.65 18.47
CA ALA A 157 1.54 16.05 18.45
C ALA A 157 2.74 17.01 18.65
N ALA A 158 3.81 16.57 19.31
CA ALA A 158 5.04 17.33 19.47
C ALA A 158 5.74 17.67 18.13
N ASP A 159 5.54 16.85 17.09
CA ASP A 159 6.18 17.00 15.78
C ASP A 159 5.39 17.91 14.82
N ALA A 160 4.18 18.33 15.21
CA ALA A 160 3.29 19.14 14.36
C ALA A 160 3.95 20.40 13.76
N PRO A 161 4.82 21.16 14.47
CA PRO A 161 5.49 22.33 13.88
C PRO A 161 6.41 22.00 12.68
N GLY A 162 6.95 20.78 12.60
CA GLY A 162 7.89 20.35 11.56
C GLY A 162 7.30 19.38 10.53
N PHE A 163 6.15 18.78 10.81
CA PHE A 163 5.62 17.64 10.07
C PHE A 163 5.42 17.92 8.56
N LEU A 164 4.87 19.06 8.16
CA LEU A 164 4.67 19.35 6.73
C LEU A 164 6.00 19.48 5.95
N ALA A 165 7.07 19.93 6.61
CA ALA A 165 8.40 19.96 6.02
C ALA A 165 8.99 18.54 5.91
N ARG A 166 8.80 17.71 6.96
CA ARG A 166 9.13 16.27 6.96
C ARG A 166 8.44 15.53 5.83
N ARG A 167 7.12 15.69 5.68
CA ARG A 167 6.33 15.10 4.56
C ARG A 167 6.81 15.56 3.19
N ALA A 168 7.15 16.85 3.03
CA ALA A 168 7.71 17.35 1.77
C ALA A 168 9.07 16.72 1.44
N ALA A 169 9.93 16.52 2.44
CA ALA A 169 11.20 15.83 2.29
C ALA A 169 11.01 14.35 1.93
N ALA A 170 10.12 13.64 2.65
CA ALA A 170 9.75 12.26 2.41
C ALA A 170 9.25 12.04 0.97
N PHE A 171 8.27 12.83 0.52
CA PHE A 171 7.72 12.71 -0.82
C PHE A 171 8.74 12.99 -1.92
N GLN A 172 9.62 13.97 -1.71
CA GLN A 172 10.71 14.24 -2.64
C GLN A 172 11.66 13.03 -2.75
N ALA A 173 12.07 12.44 -1.63
CA ALA A 173 12.93 11.27 -1.62
C ALA A 173 12.23 10.03 -2.21
N TYR A 174 10.94 9.84 -1.92
CA TYR A 174 10.11 8.76 -2.48
C TYR A 174 10.01 8.87 -4.00
N TYR A 175 9.72 10.07 -4.52
CA TYR A 175 9.71 10.29 -5.98
C TYR A 175 11.06 9.96 -6.61
N GLU A 176 12.17 10.43 -6.03
CA GLU A 176 13.53 10.16 -6.55
C GLU A 176 13.88 8.67 -6.60
N ASN A 177 13.22 7.84 -5.77
CA ASN A 177 13.56 6.45 -5.56
C ASN A 177 12.51 5.47 -6.11
N MET A 178 11.39 5.94 -6.64
CA MET A 178 10.31 5.09 -7.17
C MET A 178 10.11 5.28 -8.67
N PRO A 179 9.68 4.24 -9.42
CA PRO A 179 9.47 4.32 -10.86
C PRO A 179 8.16 5.06 -11.23
N LEU A 180 8.02 6.30 -10.75
CA LEU A 180 6.85 7.15 -10.96
C LEU A 180 7.00 8.04 -12.20
N ARG A 181 5.86 8.37 -12.81
CA ARG A 181 5.78 9.31 -13.94
C ARG A 181 5.95 10.75 -13.46
N ARG A 182 6.23 11.67 -14.39
CA ARG A 182 6.39 13.11 -14.08
C ARG A 182 5.15 13.75 -13.43
N THR A 183 3.98 13.13 -13.59
CA THR A 183 2.72 13.58 -12.98
C THR A 183 2.75 13.47 -11.46
N SER A 184 3.67 12.66 -10.92
CA SER A 184 3.88 12.45 -9.50
C SER A 184 5.09 13.22 -8.97
N VAL A 185 5.63 14.20 -9.71
CA VAL A 185 6.66 15.10 -9.15
C VAL A 185 6.03 15.86 -7.98
N PRO A 186 6.57 15.75 -6.76
CA PRO A 186 6.00 16.39 -5.59
C PRO A 186 6.02 17.91 -5.68
N ARG A 187 5.01 18.55 -5.08
CA ARG A 187 4.92 20.01 -4.98
C ARG A 187 4.31 20.40 -3.65
N ALA A 188 4.99 21.27 -2.91
CA ALA A 188 4.51 21.84 -1.65
C ALA A 188 3.98 20.78 -0.66
N GLY A 189 4.74 19.69 -0.46
CA GLY A 189 4.33 18.64 0.48
C GLY A 189 3.19 17.73 -0.02
N HIS A 190 2.83 17.79 -1.30
CA HIS A 190 1.86 16.90 -1.93
C HIS A 190 2.50 16.10 -3.06
N ILE A 191 2.02 14.88 -3.26
CA ILE A 191 2.38 14.00 -4.37
C ILE A 191 1.10 13.37 -4.96
N GLN A 192 1.03 13.26 -6.30
CA GLN A 192 -0.05 12.50 -6.94
C GLN A 192 0.35 11.03 -7.01
N ILE A 193 -0.04 10.23 -6.02
CA ILE A 193 0.24 8.79 -6.00
C ILE A 193 -0.96 7.95 -6.46
N PHE A 194 -2.18 8.26 -6.00
CA PHE A 194 -3.36 7.49 -6.41
C PHE A 194 -3.55 7.59 -7.92
N ARG A 195 -3.82 6.45 -8.59
CA ARG A 195 -3.90 6.38 -10.05
C ARG A 195 -4.55 5.08 -10.51
N ARG A 196 -4.96 5.07 -11.78
CA ARG A 196 -5.58 3.90 -12.42
C ARG A 196 -4.62 3.26 -13.39
N VAL A 197 -4.48 1.94 -13.33
CA VAL A 197 -3.73 1.14 -14.30
C VAL A 197 -4.67 0.10 -14.89
N GLN A 198 -4.68 -0.06 -16.21
CA GLN A 198 -5.54 -1.03 -16.89
C GLN A 198 -4.67 -2.10 -17.55
N TRP A 199 -5.08 -3.36 -17.40
CA TRP A 199 -4.48 -4.51 -18.06
C TRP A 199 -5.45 -5.07 -19.11
N GLY A 200 -5.61 -4.31 -20.19
CA GLY A 200 -6.69 -4.50 -21.16
C GLY A 200 -8.06 -4.50 -20.48
N ARG A 201 -8.95 -5.40 -20.91
CA ARG A 201 -10.26 -5.67 -20.31
C ARG A 201 -10.21 -6.74 -19.22
N LEU A 202 -9.04 -7.28 -18.88
CA LEU A 202 -8.94 -8.30 -17.83
C LEU A 202 -9.05 -7.68 -16.44
N ALA A 203 -8.25 -6.64 -16.17
CA ALA A 203 -8.16 -6.04 -14.84
C ALA A 203 -8.06 -4.51 -14.91
N THR A 204 -8.78 -3.82 -14.03
CA THR A 204 -8.55 -2.41 -13.70
C THR A 204 -8.02 -2.33 -12.27
N PHE A 205 -6.86 -1.72 -12.09
CA PHE A 205 -6.28 -1.41 -10.79
C PHE A 205 -6.59 0.04 -10.42
N HIS A 206 -7.33 0.25 -9.34
CA HIS A 206 -7.50 1.53 -8.68
C HIS A 206 -6.52 1.57 -7.50
N MET A 207 -5.37 2.20 -7.70
CA MET A 207 -4.35 2.30 -6.66
C MET A 207 -4.62 3.55 -5.82
N LEU A 208 -4.79 3.38 -4.51
CA LEU A 208 -5.23 4.43 -3.59
C LEU A 208 -4.07 5.09 -2.83
N ASP A 209 -4.37 6.28 -2.33
CA ASP A 209 -3.67 6.97 -1.24
C ASP A 209 -4.65 7.09 -0.07
N THR A 210 -4.36 6.43 1.06
CA THR A 210 -5.19 6.49 2.26
C THR A 210 -4.54 7.27 3.40
N ARG A 211 -3.44 7.98 3.13
CA ARG A 211 -2.71 8.78 4.14
C ARG A 211 -2.82 10.27 3.88
N GLN A 212 -2.53 10.73 2.66
CA GLN A 212 -2.37 12.17 2.38
C GLN A 212 -3.63 13.01 2.53
N PHE A 213 -4.81 12.38 2.52
CA PHE A 213 -6.10 13.07 2.50
C PHE A 213 -7.07 12.60 3.59
N ARG A 214 -6.62 11.72 4.49
CA ARG A 214 -7.47 11.20 5.56
C ARG A 214 -7.66 12.24 6.66
N ASP A 215 -8.81 12.18 7.32
CA ASP A 215 -8.98 12.83 8.62
C ASP A 215 -8.16 12.09 9.69
N ASP A 216 -7.79 12.78 10.77
CA ASP A 216 -7.06 12.22 11.92
C ASP A 216 -7.79 11.03 12.57
N GLN A 217 -7.05 10.04 13.07
CA GLN A 217 -7.60 8.82 13.67
C GLN A 217 -8.50 9.15 14.87
N GLY A 218 -9.59 8.40 15.00
CA GLY A 218 -10.57 8.65 16.05
C GLY A 218 -10.04 8.27 17.44
N CYS A 219 -10.49 8.99 18.46
CA CYS A 219 -10.38 8.57 19.87
C CYS A 219 -8.95 8.25 20.36
N GLY A 220 -7.93 8.90 19.81
CA GLY A 220 -6.53 8.71 20.20
C GLY A 220 -5.84 7.51 19.54
N ASP A 221 -6.37 7.04 18.41
CA ASP A 221 -5.83 5.96 17.59
C ASP A 221 -5.77 4.59 18.29
N GLY A 222 -5.15 3.57 17.67
CA GLY A 222 -5.05 2.21 18.19
C GLY A 222 -6.35 1.42 18.10
N TYR A 223 -6.47 0.39 18.92
CA TYR A 223 -7.71 -0.38 19.04
C TYR A 223 -8.64 0.26 20.05
N GLN A 224 -9.77 0.76 19.58
CA GLN A 224 -10.73 1.50 20.40
C GLN A 224 -12.10 0.83 20.38
N THR A 225 -12.76 0.89 21.53
CA THR A 225 -14.15 0.43 21.74
C THR A 225 -15.07 1.64 21.73
N ASP A 226 -16.21 1.55 21.03
CA ASP A 226 -17.27 2.59 21.04
C ASP A 226 -16.78 4.01 20.69
N CYS A 227 -15.96 4.13 19.63
CA CYS A 227 -15.45 5.42 19.17
C CYS A 227 -16.45 6.15 18.26
N PRO A 228 -17.05 7.30 18.66
CA PRO A 228 -18.04 8.00 17.83
C PRO A 228 -17.47 8.54 16.52
N ALA A 229 -16.16 8.85 16.49
CA ALA A 229 -15.49 9.30 15.28
C ALA A 229 -15.46 8.21 14.20
N ALA A 230 -15.42 6.92 14.57
CA ALA A 230 -15.37 5.82 13.61
C ALA A 230 -16.61 5.74 12.72
N VAL A 231 -17.76 6.17 13.24
CA VAL A 231 -19.07 6.15 12.55
C VAL A 231 -19.51 7.52 12.04
N ASP A 232 -18.73 8.59 12.25
CA ASP A 232 -19.09 9.95 11.80
C ASP A 232 -19.18 9.99 10.26
N PRO A 233 -20.37 10.28 9.68
CA PRO A 233 -20.56 10.28 8.24
C PRO A 233 -19.71 11.31 7.49
N ARG A 234 -19.17 12.31 8.20
CA ARG A 234 -18.36 13.38 7.61
C ARG A 234 -16.90 12.99 7.44
N ARG A 235 -16.42 11.95 8.15
CA ARG A 235 -15.01 11.55 8.09
C ARG A 235 -14.71 10.76 6.81
N SER A 236 -13.46 10.88 6.36
CA SER A 236 -12.97 10.25 5.13
C SER A 236 -11.53 9.77 5.28
N ILE A 237 -11.24 8.61 4.70
CA ILE A 237 -9.87 8.10 4.57
C ILE A 237 -9.22 8.50 3.23
N THR A 238 -10.02 8.68 2.18
CA THR A 238 -9.52 9.01 0.84
C THR A 238 -9.60 10.49 0.50
N GLY A 239 -10.35 11.27 1.28
CA GLY A 239 -10.74 12.63 0.94
C GLY A 239 -11.69 12.70 -0.26
N GLY A 240 -12.47 13.78 -0.35
CA GLY A 240 -13.57 13.87 -1.33
C GLY A 240 -13.14 13.83 -2.81
N ARG A 241 -11.92 14.25 -3.15
CA ARG A 241 -11.43 14.23 -4.54
C ARG A 241 -11.18 12.80 -5.02
N GLN A 242 -10.49 12.00 -4.23
CA GLN A 242 -10.16 10.62 -4.58
C GLN A 242 -11.40 9.74 -4.48
N GLU A 243 -12.28 9.95 -3.51
CA GLU A 243 -13.57 9.23 -3.42
C GLU A 243 -14.38 9.40 -4.72
N ARG A 244 -14.56 10.63 -5.22
CA ARG A 244 -15.24 10.87 -6.50
C ARG A 244 -14.52 10.23 -7.69
N TRP A 245 -13.19 10.34 -7.77
CA TRP A 245 -12.40 9.70 -8.81
C TRP A 245 -12.53 8.18 -8.82
N LEU A 246 -12.71 7.58 -7.64
CA LEU A 246 -12.87 6.16 -7.44
C LEU A 246 -14.26 5.70 -7.89
N VAL A 247 -15.32 6.40 -7.46
CA VAL A 247 -16.70 6.17 -7.91
C VAL A 247 -16.84 6.33 -9.44
N ASP A 248 -16.24 7.36 -10.01
CA ASP A 248 -16.17 7.53 -11.47
C ASP A 248 -15.46 6.36 -12.17
N GLY A 249 -14.46 5.79 -11.49
CA GLY A 249 -13.74 4.61 -11.92
C GLY A 249 -14.62 3.38 -12.02
N PHE A 250 -15.41 3.11 -10.98
CA PHE A 250 -16.32 1.97 -10.93
C PHE A 250 -17.35 2.06 -12.05
N ASN A 251 -17.98 3.22 -12.20
CA ASN A 251 -18.97 3.47 -13.25
C ASN A 251 -18.41 3.29 -14.67
N ARG A 252 -17.12 3.59 -14.87
CA ARG A 252 -16.45 3.51 -16.19
C ARG A 252 -15.79 2.16 -16.45
N SER A 253 -15.43 1.40 -15.42
CA SER A 253 -14.72 0.13 -15.60
C SER A 253 -15.62 -0.86 -16.34
N ARG A 254 -15.02 -1.54 -17.31
CA ARG A 254 -15.61 -2.67 -18.03
C ARG A 254 -14.68 -3.88 -17.96
N ALA A 255 -13.72 -3.86 -17.03
CA ALA A 255 -12.79 -4.96 -16.82
C ALA A 255 -13.50 -6.16 -16.19
N ARG A 256 -12.94 -7.36 -16.37
CA ARG A 256 -13.46 -8.56 -15.69
C ARG A 256 -13.23 -8.46 -14.19
N TRP A 257 -12.07 -7.95 -13.77
CA TRP A 257 -11.71 -7.73 -12.37
C TRP A 257 -11.47 -6.24 -12.11
N ASP A 258 -12.00 -5.75 -11.00
CA ASP A 258 -11.72 -4.41 -10.49
C ASP A 258 -10.98 -4.56 -9.17
N LEU A 259 -9.69 -4.23 -9.18
CA LEU A 259 -8.81 -4.38 -8.04
C LEU A 259 -8.60 -3.02 -7.38
N LEU A 260 -8.81 -2.95 -6.07
CA LEU A 260 -8.46 -1.81 -5.23
C LEU A 260 -7.13 -2.13 -4.55
N GLY A 261 -6.03 -1.54 -5.03
CA GLY A 261 -4.73 -1.67 -4.37
C GLY A 261 -4.57 -0.55 -3.36
N GLN A 262 -4.44 -0.87 -2.08
CA GLN A 262 -4.47 0.09 -0.99
C GLN A 262 -3.72 -0.44 0.25
N GLN A 263 -3.64 0.39 1.28
CA GLN A 263 -2.72 0.27 2.40
C GLN A 263 -3.26 -0.61 3.54
N VAL A 264 -4.35 -0.17 4.17
CA VAL A 264 -4.79 -0.61 5.52
C VAL A 264 -6.01 -1.51 5.49
N PHE A 265 -6.19 -2.37 6.50
CA PHE A 265 -7.27 -3.39 6.55
C PHE A 265 -8.67 -2.84 6.21
N PHE A 266 -9.33 -3.41 5.18
CA PHE A 266 -10.61 -2.92 4.65
C PHE A 266 -11.83 -3.55 5.32
N ALA A 267 -11.85 -4.88 5.47
CA ALA A 267 -12.97 -5.59 6.10
C ALA A 267 -13.08 -5.27 7.59
N GLN A 268 -14.25 -5.50 8.19
CA GLN A 268 -14.38 -5.36 9.64
C GLN A 268 -13.48 -6.36 10.36
N ARG A 269 -12.75 -5.93 11.39
CA ARG A 269 -11.89 -6.79 12.20
C ARG A 269 -12.06 -6.44 13.67
N ASP A 270 -13.11 -7.02 14.26
CA ASP A 270 -13.41 -6.84 15.68
C ASP A 270 -12.50 -7.72 16.54
N SER A 271 -11.73 -7.11 17.42
CA SER A 271 -10.82 -7.80 18.32
C SER A 271 -11.47 -8.32 19.60
N ASP A 272 -12.74 -7.96 19.86
CA ASP A 272 -13.48 -8.35 21.07
C ASP A 272 -14.78 -9.09 20.70
N LYS A 273 -15.17 -10.08 21.51
CA LYS A 273 -16.45 -10.79 21.40
C LYS A 273 -17.59 -10.05 22.13
N GLY A 274 -17.25 -9.00 22.88
CA GLY A 274 -18.19 -8.20 23.65
C GLY A 274 -19.32 -7.59 22.81
N PRO A 275 -20.32 -6.99 23.47
CA PRO A 275 -21.44 -6.35 22.79
C PRO A 275 -21.05 -5.08 22.03
N LEU A 276 -19.85 -4.54 22.29
CA LEU A 276 -19.28 -3.38 21.62
C LEU A 276 -18.08 -3.83 20.81
N LYS A 277 -17.95 -3.32 19.58
CA LYS A 277 -16.83 -3.64 18.71
C LYS A 277 -15.57 -2.91 19.19
N THR A 278 -14.44 -3.63 19.20
CA THR A 278 -13.12 -3.05 19.42
C THR A 278 -12.33 -3.18 18.13
N VAL A 279 -12.01 -2.05 17.51
CA VAL A 279 -11.48 -2.02 16.14
C VAL A 279 -10.31 -1.05 16.01
N SER A 280 -9.46 -1.26 15.01
CA SER A 280 -8.34 -0.36 14.71
C SER A 280 -8.86 0.96 14.13
N MET A 281 -8.48 2.07 14.76
CA MET A 281 -8.79 3.43 14.32
C MET A 281 -7.94 3.88 13.13
N ASP A 282 -6.83 3.21 12.87
CA ASP A 282 -5.97 3.45 11.72
C ASP A 282 -6.44 2.70 10.45
N ALA A 283 -7.22 1.62 10.60
CA ALA A 283 -7.81 0.86 9.51
C ALA A 283 -9.14 1.44 9.01
N TRP A 284 -9.78 0.81 8.00
CA TRP A 284 -11.09 1.25 7.50
C TRP A 284 -12.22 1.15 8.53
N ASP A 285 -12.07 0.34 9.58
CA ASP A 285 -13.01 0.32 10.71
C ASP A 285 -13.00 1.63 11.53
N GLY A 286 -11.91 2.40 11.48
CA GLY A 286 -11.86 3.76 12.01
C GLY A 286 -12.56 4.80 11.12
N TYR A 287 -13.05 4.40 9.94
CA TYR A 287 -13.68 5.26 8.92
C TYR A 287 -14.89 4.57 8.28
N GLN A 288 -15.76 3.97 9.09
CA GLN A 288 -16.83 3.07 8.63
C GLN A 288 -17.73 3.72 7.59
N ALA A 289 -18.15 4.97 7.82
CA ALA A 289 -18.98 5.68 6.85
C ALA A 289 -18.25 5.93 5.51
N SER A 290 -16.92 6.11 5.53
CA SER A 290 -16.13 6.21 4.30
C SER A 290 -16.04 4.87 3.57
N ARG A 291 -15.89 3.77 4.31
CA ARG A 291 -15.94 2.40 3.76
C ARG A 291 -17.28 2.14 3.09
N ASP A 292 -18.38 2.46 3.79
CA ASP A 292 -19.74 2.21 3.33
C ASP A 292 -20.07 2.95 2.03
N ARG A 293 -19.61 4.21 1.89
CA ARG A 293 -19.79 4.97 0.65
C ARG A 293 -19.12 4.28 -0.54
N ILE A 294 -17.90 3.76 -0.36
CA ILE A 294 -17.16 3.05 -1.41
C ILE A 294 -17.83 1.72 -1.74
N THR A 295 -18.21 0.95 -0.71
CA THR A 295 -18.87 -0.34 -0.88
C THR A 295 -20.22 -0.21 -1.56
N ARG A 296 -21.04 0.79 -1.19
CA ARG A 296 -22.31 1.09 -1.86
C ARG A 296 -22.09 1.52 -3.30
N ALA A 297 -21.11 2.40 -3.56
CA ALA A 297 -20.80 2.83 -4.92
C ALA A 297 -20.34 1.68 -5.82
N TRP A 298 -19.64 0.66 -5.29
CA TRP A 298 -19.34 -0.57 -6.05
C TRP A 298 -20.61 -1.32 -6.47
N VAL A 299 -21.56 -1.48 -5.54
CA VAL A 299 -22.81 -2.18 -5.81
C VAL A 299 -23.66 -1.39 -6.81
N GLU A 300 -23.79 -0.08 -6.63
CA GLU A 300 -24.55 0.81 -7.52
C GLU A 300 -23.96 0.84 -8.94
N ALA A 301 -22.64 0.79 -9.07
CA ALA A 301 -21.96 0.73 -10.36
C ALA A 301 -21.95 -0.68 -10.99
N GLU A 302 -22.57 -1.68 -10.34
CA GLU A 302 -22.61 -3.08 -10.77
C GLU A 302 -21.22 -3.66 -11.05
N VAL A 303 -20.24 -3.35 -10.19
CA VAL A 303 -18.88 -3.87 -10.33
C VAL A 303 -18.90 -5.40 -10.21
N ARG A 304 -18.36 -6.09 -11.23
CA ARG A 304 -18.54 -7.54 -11.39
C ARG A 304 -17.75 -8.38 -10.40
N ASN A 305 -16.44 -8.17 -10.34
CA ASN A 305 -15.55 -8.93 -9.46
C ASN A 305 -14.59 -7.97 -8.72
N PRO A 306 -15.08 -7.28 -7.69
CA PRO A 306 -14.26 -6.39 -6.89
C PRO A 306 -13.35 -7.16 -5.93
N VAL A 307 -12.07 -6.83 -5.93
CA VAL A 307 -11.06 -7.39 -5.03
C VAL A 307 -10.28 -6.25 -4.38
N VAL A 308 -10.12 -6.28 -3.06
CA VAL A 308 -9.25 -5.37 -2.32
C VAL A 308 -7.92 -6.08 -2.04
N LEU A 309 -6.81 -5.39 -2.29
CA LEU A 309 -5.45 -5.87 -2.00
C LEU A 309 -4.86 -4.93 -0.94
N THR A 310 -4.33 -5.52 0.14
CA THR A 310 -4.02 -4.79 1.38
C THR A 310 -2.68 -5.24 1.98
N GLY A 311 -2.00 -4.33 2.70
CA GLY A 311 -0.79 -4.57 3.47
C GLY A 311 -0.96 -4.26 4.96
N ASP A 312 -0.06 -3.44 5.51
CA ASP A 312 -0.07 -2.84 6.86
C ASP A 312 0.07 -3.84 8.03
N VAL A 313 -0.85 -4.80 8.15
CA VAL A 313 -1.08 -5.55 9.41
C VAL A 313 -0.09 -6.68 9.71
N HIS A 314 1.00 -6.79 8.94
CA HIS A 314 2.09 -7.77 9.11
C HIS A 314 1.67 -9.24 9.22
N ALA A 315 0.52 -9.61 8.65
CA ALA A 315 0.00 -10.97 8.65
C ALA A 315 -0.91 -11.21 7.45
N HIS A 316 -0.99 -12.46 7.00
CA HIS A 316 -1.92 -12.85 5.94
C HIS A 316 -3.36 -12.92 6.43
N TRP A 317 -4.27 -12.35 5.65
CA TRP A 317 -5.72 -12.50 5.83
C TRP A 317 -6.41 -12.59 4.48
N ALA A 318 -7.56 -13.25 4.45
CA ALA A 318 -8.54 -13.15 3.39
C ALA A 318 -9.90 -12.80 4.01
N SER A 319 -10.78 -12.15 3.27
CA SER A 319 -12.10 -11.79 3.81
C SER A 319 -13.16 -11.72 2.74
N GLU A 320 -14.37 -12.13 3.09
CA GLU A 320 -15.55 -11.70 2.37
C GLU A 320 -15.90 -10.26 2.77
N LEU A 321 -16.07 -9.38 1.78
CA LEU A 321 -16.53 -8.02 2.03
C LEU A 321 -18.05 -8.00 2.11
N LYS A 322 -18.61 -7.51 3.21
CA LYS A 322 -20.06 -7.43 3.41
C LYS A 322 -20.58 -6.04 3.06
N LEU A 323 -21.81 -5.97 2.56
CA LEU A 323 -22.48 -4.67 2.37
C LEU A 323 -22.85 -4.03 3.71
N ASP A 324 -23.16 -4.87 4.69
CA ASP A 324 -23.49 -4.52 6.06
C ASP A 324 -22.90 -5.62 6.95
N TYR A 325 -21.99 -5.26 7.85
CA TYR A 325 -21.33 -6.22 8.74
C TYR A 325 -22.18 -6.57 9.97
N ASP A 326 -23.21 -5.79 10.27
CA ASP A 326 -24.13 -6.01 11.41
C ASP A 326 -25.32 -6.89 11.04
N ASP A 327 -25.60 -7.06 9.74
CA ASP A 327 -26.60 -8.00 9.24
C ASP A 327 -25.95 -9.35 8.88
N PRO A 328 -26.20 -10.44 9.65
CA PRO A 328 -25.64 -11.76 9.36
C PRO A 328 -26.15 -12.37 8.05
N THR A 329 -27.23 -11.84 7.48
CA THR A 329 -27.78 -12.24 6.17
C THR A 329 -27.25 -11.39 5.01
N SER A 330 -26.44 -10.38 5.32
CA SER A 330 -25.89 -9.46 4.32
C SER A 330 -25.05 -10.19 3.28
N ARG A 331 -25.30 -9.85 2.01
CA ARG A 331 -24.57 -10.42 0.88
C ARG A 331 -23.10 -10.00 0.91
N SER A 332 -22.24 -10.91 0.49
CA SER A 332 -20.86 -10.57 0.14
C SER A 332 -20.87 -9.76 -1.17
N VAL A 333 -20.07 -8.70 -1.21
CA VAL A 333 -19.97 -7.76 -2.33
C VAL A 333 -18.58 -7.72 -2.95
N GLY A 334 -17.61 -8.40 -2.35
CA GLY A 334 -16.24 -8.53 -2.85
C GLY A 334 -15.38 -9.42 -1.97
N THR A 335 -14.09 -9.44 -2.25
CA THR A 335 -13.09 -10.16 -1.46
C THR A 335 -11.92 -9.25 -1.14
N GLU A 336 -11.38 -9.35 0.07
CA GLU A 336 -10.09 -8.74 0.42
C GLU A 336 -9.02 -9.82 0.56
N LEU A 337 -7.83 -9.54 0.03
CA LEU A 337 -6.62 -10.32 0.17
C LEU A 337 -5.54 -9.44 0.80
N VAL A 338 -5.11 -9.81 1.99
CA VAL A 338 -4.11 -9.08 2.77
C VAL A 338 -2.80 -9.86 2.70
N CYS A 339 -1.74 -9.22 2.20
CA CYS A 339 -0.41 -9.82 2.24
C CYS A 339 0.21 -9.63 3.63
N SER A 340 0.96 -10.63 4.08
CA SER A 340 1.91 -10.44 5.17
C SER A 340 3.02 -9.48 4.73
N SER A 341 3.79 -9.03 5.71
CA SER A 341 4.99 -8.25 5.51
C SER A 341 6.09 -9.01 4.77
N VAL A 342 6.95 -8.26 4.07
CA VAL A 342 8.22 -8.79 3.55
C VAL A 342 9.14 -9.18 4.70
N THR A 343 9.20 -8.35 5.75
CA THR A 343 10.05 -8.60 6.95
C THR A 343 9.50 -8.04 8.25
N SER A 344 8.62 -7.04 8.23
CA SER A 344 8.13 -6.37 9.45
C SER A 344 7.45 -7.36 10.41
N GLY A 345 7.83 -7.37 11.69
CA GLY A 345 7.36 -8.35 12.68
C GLY A 345 8.27 -9.59 12.84
N GLY A 346 9.27 -9.76 11.97
CA GLY A 346 10.26 -10.83 12.05
C GLY A 346 9.72 -12.19 11.58
N SER A 347 10.24 -13.28 12.17
CA SER A 347 9.97 -14.65 11.69
C SER A 347 8.50 -15.09 11.76
N GLY A 348 7.69 -14.45 12.61
CA GLY A 348 6.30 -14.83 12.84
C GLY A 348 6.12 -16.28 13.30
N ALA A 349 4.90 -16.78 13.16
CA ALA A 349 4.54 -18.18 13.36
C ALA A 349 3.30 -18.51 12.52
N ASP A 350 3.14 -19.78 12.15
CA ASP A 350 1.87 -20.26 11.64
C ASP A 350 0.87 -20.35 12.80
N THR A 351 -0.32 -19.79 12.60
CA THR A 351 -1.46 -20.06 13.48
C THR A 351 -2.43 -20.91 12.68
N ALA A 352 -2.79 -22.09 13.19
CA ALA A 352 -3.79 -22.91 12.51
C ALA A 352 -5.05 -22.07 12.24
N LEU A 353 -5.68 -22.26 11.07
CA LEU A 353 -6.81 -21.43 10.60
C LEU A 353 -7.98 -21.30 11.59
N THR A 354 -8.09 -22.19 12.58
CA THR A 354 -9.12 -22.18 13.63
C THR A 354 -8.65 -21.62 14.97
N ALA A 355 -7.38 -21.22 15.08
CA ALA A 355 -6.75 -20.83 16.34
C ALA A 355 -6.80 -19.33 16.62
N HIS A 356 -6.92 -18.47 15.59
CA HIS A 356 -7.05 -17.04 15.85
C HIS A 356 -8.43 -16.76 16.45
N PRO A 357 -8.52 -16.23 17.68
CA PRO A 357 -9.78 -16.13 18.41
C PRO A 357 -10.81 -15.27 17.66
N TRP A 358 -10.36 -14.22 16.97
CA TRP A 358 -11.25 -13.28 16.26
C TRP A 358 -12.11 -13.93 15.17
N LEU A 359 -11.67 -15.04 14.56
CA LEU A 359 -12.46 -15.73 13.52
C LEU A 359 -13.79 -16.29 14.05
N ALA A 360 -13.88 -16.56 15.35
CA ALA A 360 -15.08 -17.13 15.95
C ALA A 360 -16.28 -16.17 15.97
N TRP A 361 -16.05 -14.85 15.92
CA TRP A 361 -17.10 -13.83 15.90
C TRP A 361 -17.01 -12.87 14.70
N ASN A 362 -15.99 -13.00 13.87
CA ASN A 362 -15.90 -12.34 12.57
C ASN A 362 -16.04 -13.39 11.44
N PRO A 363 -17.24 -13.91 11.16
CA PRO A 363 -17.43 -15.05 10.26
C PRO A 363 -17.05 -14.77 8.80
N HIS A 364 -16.92 -13.50 8.42
CA HIS A 364 -16.47 -13.06 7.10
C HIS A 364 -14.95 -13.12 6.92
N LEU A 365 -14.17 -13.10 8.00
CA LEU A 365 -12.72 -13.29 7.94
C LEU A 365 -12.40 -14.76 7.64
N LYS A 366 -11.38 -14.97 6.80
CA LYS A 366 -10.82 -16.26 6.40
C LYS A 366 -9.30 -16.14 6.54
N MET A 367 -8.64 -17.02 7.27
CA MET A 367 -7.17 -17.11 7.22
C MET A 367 -6.75 -18.25 6.33
#